data_AF-A0A2N5WZC7-F1
#
_entry.id   AF-A0A2N5WZC7-F1
#
_cell.length_a   1.000
_cell.length_b   1.000
_cell.length_c   1.000
_cell.angle_alpha   90.00
_cell.angle_beta   90.00
_cell.angle_gamma   90.00
#
_symmetry.space_group_name_H-M   'P 1'
#
loop_
_entity.id
_entity.type
_entity.pdbx_description
1 polymer ?
#
loop_
_entity_poly.entity_id
_entity_poly.type
_entity_poly.pdbx_seq_one_letter_code
_entity_poly.pdbx_strand_id
1 'polypeptide(L)' 'MAYLCKDCSYRGKTSGQGGQCPACGSFNITAQRVAAQNQEGPPLWHKIALVASWSLLLILILWKLIT' A
#
# COMPACT_ATOMS: atom_id res chain seq x y z
N MET A 1 -16.02 -1.47 -10.57
CA MET A 1 -15.83 -0.95 -11.95
C MET A 1 -14.47 -0.28 -11.92
N ALA A 2 -13.48 -0.77 -12.66
CA ALA A 2 -12.07 -0.45 -12.42
C ALA A 2 -11.50 0.59 -13.39
N TYR A 3 -12.15 0.84 -14.52
CA TYR A 3 -11.73 1.80 -15.53
C TYR A 3 -12.93 2.62 -16.03
N LEU A 4 -12.76 3.93 -16.12
CA LEU A 4 -13.70 4.89 -16.68
C LEU A 4 -12.99 5.67 -17.79
N CYS A 5 -13.51 5.63 -19.02
CA CYS A 5 -13.07 6.51 -20.09
C CYS A 5 -13.79 7.86 -19.99
N LYS A 6 -13.05 8.98 -20.06
CA LYS A 6 -13.64 10.32 -19.99
C LYS A 6 -14.31 10.77 -21.28
N ASP A 7 -13.84 10.30 -22.44
CA ASP A 7 -14.40 10.70 -23.74
C ASP A 7 -15.72 9.99 -24.05
N CYS A 8 -15.73 8.66 -23.93
CA CYS A 8 -16.90 7.85 -24.29
C CYS A 8 -17.68 7.34 -23.07
N SER A 9 -17.35 7.79 -21.85
CA SER A 9 -17.98 7.37 -20.59
C SER A 9 -18.03 5.85 -20.37
N TYR A 10 -17.20 5.10 -21.10
CA TYR A 10 -17.14 3.64 -21.03
C TYR A 10 -16.64 3.21 -19.65
N ARG A 11 -17.37 2.26 -19.03
CA ARG A 11 -17.06 1.70 -17.71
C ARG A 11 -16.75 0.23 -17.85
N GLY A 12 -15.53 -0.16 -17.51
CA GLY A 12 -15.04 -1.52 -17.70
C GLY A 12 -14.28 -2.09 -16.50
N LYS A 13 -14.01 -3.39 -16.55
CA LYS A 13 -13.08 -4.07 -15.63
C LYS A 13 -11.64 -4.06 -16.14
N THR A 14 -11.45 -3.84 -17.44
CA THR A 14 -10.15 -3.86 -18.12
C THR A 14 -9.97 -2.62 -18.99
N SER A 15 -8.75 -2.10 -19.02
CA SER A 15 -8.28 -1.23 -20.11
C SER A 15 -8.00 -2.09 -21.35
N GLY A 16 -8.18 -1.54 -22.54
CA GLY A 16 -7.74 -2.16 -23.79
C GLY A 16 -6.20 -2.28 -23.88
N GLN A 17 -5.71 -2.90 -24.95
CA GLN A 17 -4.26 -3.06 -25.20
C GLN A 17 -3.55 -1.70 -25.12
N GLY A 18 -2.51 -1.60 -24.29
CA GLY A 18 -1.74 -0.37 -24.14
C GLY A 18 -2.41 0.76 -23.33
N GLY A 19 -3.48 0.48 -22.59
CA GLY A 19 -4.16 1.51 -21.79
C GLY A 19 -5.14 2.38 -22.59
N GLN A 20 -5.53 1.96 -23.79
CA GLN A 20 -6.61 2.59 -24.54
C GLN A 20 -7.98 2.12 -24.05
N CYS A 21 -9.01 2.94 -24.22
CA CYS A 21 -10.38 2.52 -24.00
C CYS A 21 -10.78 1.48 -25.07
N PRO A 22 -11.32 0.31 -24.70
CA PRO A 22 -11.71 -0.71 -25.68
C PRO A 22 -12.92 -0.30 -26.54
N ALA A 23 -13.70 0.69 -26.11
CA ALA A 23 -14.88 1.15 -26.83
C ALA A 23 -14.59 2.27 -27.84
N CYS A 24 -13.69 3.20 -27.50
CA CYS A 24 -13.44 4.39 -28.31
C CYS A 24 -11.97 4.61 -28.71
N GLY A 25 -11.04 3.75 -28.27
CA GLY A 25 -9.61 3.88 -28.57
C GLY A 25 -8.91 5.07 -27.90
N SER A 26 -9.62 5.92 -27.16
CA SER A 26 -9.02 7.03 -26.43
C SER A 26 -8.15 6.55 -25.27
N PHE A 27 -7.00 7.19 -25.08
CA PHE A 27 -6.09 6.96 -23.95
C PHE A 27 -6.51 7.69 -22.67
N ASN A 28 -7.58 8.49 -22.71
CA ASN A 28 -8.08 9.23 -21.55
C ASN A 28 -8.95 8.33 -20.65
N ILE A 29 -8.36 7.23 -20.18
CA ILE A 29 -8.97 6.33 -19.21
C ILE A 29 -8.42 6.61 -17.82
N THR A 30 -9.31 6.81 -16.87
CA THR A 30 -8.95 6.86 -15.47
C THR A 30 -9.24 5.48 -14.89
N ALA A 31 -8.21 4.84 -14.33
CA ALA A 31 -8.44 3.69 -13.48
C ALA A 31 -9.22 4.20 -12.26
N GLN A 32 -10.50 3.84 -12.18
CA GLN A 32 -11.30 3.95 -10.96
C GLN A 32 -10.83 2.87 -9.98
N ARG A 33 -9.51 2.80 -9.73
CA ARG A 33 -9.02 2.27 -8.48
C ARG A 33 -9.50 3.25 -7.45
N VAL A 34 -10.57 2.84 -6.80
CA VAL A 34 -10.93 3.21 -5.44
C VAL A 34 -9.68 3.78 -4.76
N ALA A 35 -9.75 5.03 -4.33
CA ALA A 35 -8.84 5.62 -3.37
C ALA A 35 -8.97 4.92 -2.01
N ALA A 36 -8.85 3.59 -2.00
CA ALA A 36 -8.88 2.69 -0.85
C ALA A 36 -7.62 1.85 -0.89
N GLN A 37 -6.51 2.53 -0.66
CA GLN A 37 -5.46 2.08 0.23
C GLN A 37 -4.99 3.39 0.84
N ASN A 38 -5.66 3.89 1.89
CA ASN A 38 -5.17 3.62 3.24
C ASN A 38 -3.91 2.76 3.20
N GLN A 39 -2.80 3.42 2.89
CA GLN A 39 -1.51 2.97 3.35
C GLN A 39 -1.57 3.06 4.88
N GLU A 40 -2.15 2.05 5.52
CA GLU A 40 -1.77 1.73 6.89
C GLU A 40 -0.27 1.43 6.81
N GLY A 41 0.53 2.45 7.12
CA GLY A 41 1.98 2.32 7.17
C GLY A 41 2.35 1.11 8.03
N PRO A 42 3.52 0.49 7.78
CA PRO A 42 3.92 -0.73 8.46
C PRO A 42 3.72 -0.57 9.98
N PRO A 43 3.07 -1.55 10.65
CA PRO A 43 2.60 -1.35 12.00
C PRO A 43 3.79 -1.03 12.92
N LEU A 44 3.68 0.09 13.63
CA LEU A 44 4.68 0.62 14.59
C LEU A 44 5.13 -0.42 15.63
N TRP A 45 4.34 -1.47 15.82
CA TRP A 45 4.65 -2.67 16.60
C TRP A 45 6.03 -3.27 16.32
N HIS A 46 6.51 -3.24 15.06
CA HIS A 46 7.86 -3.75 14.74
C HIS A 46 8.96 -2.93 15.42
N LYS A 47 8.79 -1.60 15.51
CA LYS A 47 9.74 -0.72 16.19
C LYS A 47 9.71 -0.92 17.70
N ILE A 48 8.52 -1.09 18.27
CA ILE A 48 8.33 -1.33 19.70
C ILE A 48 8.96 -2.66 20.11
N ALA A 49 8.73 -3.73 19.35
CA ALA A 49 9.30 -5.05 19.62
C ALA A 49 10.84 -5.02 19.60
N LEU A 50 11.44 -4.30 18.63
CA LEU A 50 12.88 -4.13 18.56
C LEU A 50 13.44 -3.41 19.79
N VAL A 51 12.84 -2.28 20.17
CA VAL A 51 13.28 -1.50 21.34
C VAL A 51 13.14 -2.31 22.62
N ALA A 52 11.98 -2.95 22.83
CA ALA A 52 11.73 -3.78 24.01
C ALA A 52 12.74 -4.93 24.13
N SER A 53 13.04 -5.64 23.03
CA SER A 53 14.02 -6.73 23.02
C SER A 53 15.42 -6.23 23.40
N TRP A 54 15.84 -5.07 22.89
CA TRP A 54 17.15 -4.51 23.20
C TRP A 54 17.26 -4.03 24.66
N SER A 55 16.22 -3.35 25.17
CA SER A 55 16.19 -2.90 26.56
C SER A 55 16.29 -4.07 27.54
N LEU A 56 15.54 -5.15 27.28
CA LEU A 56 15.52 -6.33 28.15
C LEU A 56 16.90 -7.03 28.19
N LEU A 57 17.56 -7.15 27.03
CA LEU A 57 18.91 -7.69 26.93
C LEU A 57 19.92 -6.84 27.71
N LEU A 58 19.89 -5.51 27.54
CA LEU A 58 20.80 -4.61 28.26
C LEU A 58 20.60 -4.67 29.77
N ILE A 59 19.35 -4.74 30.23
CA ILE A 59 19.03 -4.88 31.66
C ILE A 59 19.62 -6.18 32.21
N LEU A 60 19.43 -7.31 31.51
CA LEU A 60 19.99 -8.60 31.95
C LEU A 60 21.52 -8.60 31.99
N ILE A 61 22.17 -7.98 31.01
CA ILE A 61 23.62 -7.85 30.95
C ILE A 61 24.14 -7.00 32.12
N LEU A 62 23.53 -5.83 32.36
CA LEU A 62 23.90 -4.95 33.47
C LEU A 62 23.67 -5.63 34.82
N TRP A 63 22.56 -6.34 34.97
CA TRP A 63 22.26 -7.06 36.20
C TRP A 63 23.28 -8.16 36.49
N LYS A 64 23.73 -8.87 35.45
CA LYS A 64 24.79 -9.88 35.54
C LYS A 64 26.19 -9.31 35.73
N LEU A 65 26.42 -8.04 35.36
CA LEU A 65 27.68 -7.33 35.61
C LEU A 65 27.75 -6.78 37.04
N ILE A 66 26.60 -6.42 37.60
CA ILE A 66 26.47 -5.90 38.97
C ILE A 66 26.38 -7.03 40.00
N THR A 67 25.89 -8.21 39.60
CA THR A 67 25.73 -9.42 40.45
C THR A 67 26.77 -10.49 40.15
#